data_AF-A0AAE4V4C2-F1
#
_entry.id   AF-A0AAE4V4C2-F1
#
_cell.length_a   1.000
_cell.length_b   1.000
_cell.length_c   1.000
_cell.angle_alpha   90.00
_cell.angle_beta   90.00
_cell.angle_gamma   90.00
#
_symmetry.space_group_name_H-M   'P 1'
#
loop_
_entity.id
_entity.type
_entity.pdbx_description
1 polymer ?
#
loop_
_entity_poly.entity_id
_entity_poly.type
_entity_poly.pdbx_seq_one_letter_code
_entity_poly.pdbx_strand_id
1 'polypeptide(L)'
;ALMLAGSGAVLDAAEAERLGLVDLVLPRASFEDGWRSLALSLANSSAGEIKRVMAGASAAEAVAAFARLWVADEHWQAADRVMSRSR
;
A
#
# COMPACT_ATOMS: atom_id res chain seq x y z
N ALA A 1 -16.09 4.91 -21.16
CA ALA A 1 -15.75 3.53 -20.78
C ALA A 1 -16.41 2.58 -21.77
N LEU A 2 -15.65 1.77 -22.51
CA LEU A 2 -16.21 0.59 -23.18
C LEU A 2 -16.49 -0.43 -22.07
N MET A 3 -17.71 -0.96 -22.00
CA MET A 3 -18.17 -1.76 -20.86
C MET A 3 -17.34 -3.03 -20.68
N LEU A 4 -16.46 -3.07 -19.67
CA LEU A 4 -15.89 -4.33 -19.18
C LEU A 4 -17.00 -5.27 -18.67
N ALA A 5 -18.00 -4.71 -17.97
CA ALA A 5 -19.10 -5.47 -17.38
C ALA A 5 -20.12 -6.03 -18.39
N GLY A 6 -20.08 -5.61 -19.67
CA GLY A 6 -21.12 -5.97 -20.64
C GLY A 6 -20.62 -6.56 -21.95
N SER A 7 -19.31 -6.54 -22.21
CA SER A 7 -18.72 -7.06 -23.46
C SER A 7 -18.19 -8.49 -23.33
N GLY A 8 -17.92 -8.96 -22.11
CA GLY A 8 -17.18 -10.22 -21.91
C GLY A 8 -15.71 -10.16 -22.36
N ALA A 9 -15.18 -8.96 -22.63
CA ALA A 9 -13.80 -8.79 -23.05
C ALA A 9 -12.83 -9.26 -21.95
N VAL A 10 -11.88 -10.11 -22.34
CA VAL A 10 -10.80 -10.57 -21.46
C VAL A 10 -9.63 -9.59 -21.59
N LEU A 11 -9.15 -9.10 -20.46
CA LEU A 11 -7.97 -8.25 -20.38
C LEU A 11 -6.75 -9.06 -19.98
N ASP A 12 -5.60 -8.76 -20.56
CA ASP A 12 -4.33 -9.19 -19.99
C ASP A 12 -3.96 -8.36 -18.75
N ALA A 13 -2.91 -8.79 -18.04
CA ALA A 13 -2.48 -8.15 -16.80
C ALA A 13 -2.04 -6.69 -17.02
N ALA A 14 -1.36 -6.39 -18.13
CA ALA A 14 -0.86 -5.05 -18.41
C ALA A 14 -2.00 -4.09 -18.81
N GLU A 15 -3.01 -4.59 -19.52
CA GLU A 15 -4.25 -3.87 -19.78
C GLU A 15 -5.00 -3.55 -18.49
N ALA A 16 -5.12 -4.53 -17.59
CA ALA A 16 -5.76 -4.33 -16.28
C ALA A 16 -5.02 -3.29 -15.43
N GLU A 17 -3.68 -3.28 -15.45
CA GLU A 17 -2.86 -2.29 -14.75
C GLU A 17 -3.06 -0.87 -15.29
N ARG A 18 -3.02 -0.70 -16.63
CA ARG A 18 -3.26 0.62 -17.26
C ARG A 18 -4.64 1.19 -16.97
N LEU A 19 -5.63 0.32 -16.77
CA LEU A 19 -6.99 0.71 -16.42
C LEU A 19 -7.19 0.92 -14.91
N GLY A 20 -6.18 0.67 -14.07
CA GLY A 20 -6.25 0.81 -12.62
C GLY A 20 -7.04 -0.30 -11.92
N LEU A 21 -7.22 -1.45 -12.56
CA LEU A 21 -7.86 -2.63 -11.95
C LEU A 21 -6.87 -3.45 -11.11
N VAL A 22 -5.58 -3.33 -11.40
CA VAL A 22 -4.47 -3.94 -10.67
C VAL A 22 -3.41 -2.87 -10.45
N ASP A 23 -2.86 -2.80 -9.23
CA ASP A 23 -1.91 -1.74 -8.87
C ASP A 23 -0.47 -2.02 -9.33
N LEU A 24 -0.11 -3.29 -9.57
CA LEU A 24 1.24 -3.70 -9.95
C LEU A 24 1.23 -5.02 -10.72
N VAL A 25 1.92 -5.05 -11.87
CA VAL A 25 2.20 -6.29 -12.62
C VAL A 25 3.67 -6.68 -12.50
N LEU A 26 3.91 -7.96 -12.22
CA LEU A 26 5.26 -8.52 -12.12
C LEU A 26 5.51 -9.57 -13.22
N PRO A 27 6.75 -9.68 -13.75
CA PRO A 27 7.14 -10.79 -14.60
C PRO A 27 6.86 -12.14 -13.91
N ARG A 28 6.37 -13.12 -14.68
CA ARG A 28 6.01 -14.44 -14.12
C ARG A 28 7.18 -15.09 -13.36
N ALA A 29 8.41 -14.95 -13.87
CA ALA A 29 9.61 -15.52 -13.27
C ALA A 29 9.96 -14.92 -11.89
N SER A 30 9.55 -13.67 -11.62
CA SER A 30 9.85 -12.97 -10.35
C SER A 30 8.61 -12.78 -9.47
N PHE A 31 7.47 -13.33 -9.87
CA PHE A 31 6.19 -13.12 -9.17
C PHE A 31 6.27 -13.54 -7.71
N GLU A 32 6.83 -14.72 -7.43
CA GLU A 32 6.96 -15.28 -6.08
C GLU A 32 7.76 -14.39 -5.12
N ASP A 33 8.88 -13.84 -5.58
CA ASP A 33 9.71 -12.96 -4.77
C ASP A 33 9.05 -11.59 -4.60
N GLY A 34 8.49 -11.06 -5.69
CA GLY A 34 7.89 -9.73 -5.70
C GLY A 34 6.63 -9.62 -4.83
N TRP A 35 5.70 -10.58 -4.91
CA TRP A 35 4.48 -10.53 -4.09
C TRP A 35 4.81 -10.66 -2.60
N ARG A 36 5.78 -11.50 -2.23
CA ARG A 36 6.23 -11.65 -0.83
C ARG A 36 6.90 -10.39 -0.33
N SER A 37 7.79 -9.80 -1.12
CA SER A 37 8.45 -8.53 -0.77
C SER A 37 7.42 -7.42 -0.54
N LEU A 38 6.40 -7.32 -1.41
CA LEU A 38 5.31 -6.37 -1.23
C LEU A 38 4.52 -6.65 0.05
N ALA A 39 4.13 -7.90 0.29
CA ALA A 39 3.41 -8.29 1.51
C ALA A 39 4.20 -7.94 2.78
N LEU A 40 5.51 -8.21 2.81
CA LEU A 40 6.38 -7.85 3.93
C LEU A 40 6.46 -6.34 4.13
N SER A 41 6.53 -5.55 3.05
CA SER A 41 6.55 -4.09 3.16
C SER A 41 5.28 -3.52 3.79
N LEU A 42 4.15 -4.22 3.64
CA LEU A 42 2.83 -3.82 4.16
C LEU A 42 2.54 -4.42 5.55
N ALA A 43 3.31 -5.40 6.01
CA ALA A 43 3.10 -6.09 7.28
C ALA A 43 3.64 -5.28 8.48
N ASN A 44 3.17 -4.03 8.63
CA ASN A 44 3.53 -3.15 9.74
C ASN A 44 2.29 -2.41 10.29
N SER A 45 2.37 -1.97 11.56
CA SER A 45 1.23 -1.36 12.25
C SER A 45 0.74 -0.08 11.57
N SER A 46 1.64 0.74 11.00
CA SER A 46 1.27 1.96 10.30
C SER A 46 0.38 1.68 9.08
N ALA A 47 0.68 0.66 8.28
CA ALA A 47 -0.14 0.26 7.14
C ALA A 47 -1.55 -0.17 7.57
N GLY A 48 -1.67 -0.85 8.72
CA GLY A 48 -2.96 -1.22 9.30
C GLY A 48 -3.81 -0.02 9.73
N GLU A 49 -3.21 0.95 10.44
CA GLU A 49 -3.91 2.18 10.84
C GLU A 49 -4.33 3.01 9.62
N ILE A 50 -3.46 3.13 8.59
CA ILE A 50 -3.78 3.83 7.34
C ILE A 50 -5.02 3.22 6.68
N LYS A 51 -5.07 1.89 6.57
CA LYS A 51 -6.22 1.20 5.96
C LYS A 51 -7.50 1.42 6.76
N ARG A 52 -7.43 1.44 8.09
CA ARG A 52 -8.58 1.75 8.95
C ARG A 52 -9.08 3.18 8.73
N VAL A 53 -8.17 4.15 8.65
CA VAL A 53 -8.53 5.55 8.38
C VAL A 53 -9.19 5.69 7.01
N MET A 54 -8.59 5.10 5.97
CA MET A 54 -9.17 5.09 4.62
C MET A 54 -10.54 4.42 4.55
N ALA A 55 -10.79 3.42 5.39
CA ALA A 55 -12.09 2.75 5.48
C ALA A 55 -13.18 3.59 6.19
N GLY A 56 -12.85 4.80 6.65
CA GLY A 56 -13.81 5.75 7.22
C GLY A 56 -13.78 5.86 8.75
N ALA A 57 -12.61 5.73 9.38
CA ALA A 57 -12.48 6.04 10.80
C ALA A 57 -12.89 7.50 11.08
N SER A 58 -13.42 7.77 12.27
CA SER A 58 -13.71 9.13 12.69
C SER A 58 -12.43 9.97 12.82
N ALA A 59 -12.56 11.29 12.74
CA ALA A 59 -11.41 12.18 12.92
C ALA A 59 -10.70 11.97 14.26
N ALA A 60 -11.44 11.69 15.33
CA ALA A 60 -10.88 11.41 16.65
C ALA A 60 -10.05 10.11 16.66
N GLU A 61 -10.54 9.05 16.03
CA GLU A 61 -9.82 7.78 15.89
C GLU A 61 -8.55 7.93 15.04
N ALA A 62 -8.63 8.69 13.95
CA ALA A 62 -7.49 8.98 13.09
C ALA A 62 -6.40 9.78 13.82
N VAL A 63 -6.79 10.82 14.57
CA VAL A 63 -5.85 11.63 15.39
C VAL A 63 -5.23 10.78 16.49
N ALA A 64 -6.01 9.93 17.17
CA ALA A 64 -5.49 9.05 18.20
C ALA A 64 -4.50 8.01 17.63
N ALA A 65 -4.80 7.44 16.46
CA ALA A 65 -3.89 6.53 15.76
C ALA A 65 -2.58 7.23 15.35
N PHE A 66 -2.68 8.43 14.77
CA PHE A 66 -1.53 9.25 14.44
C PHE A 66 -0.68 9.53 15.68
N ALA A 67 -1.27 10.02 16.76
CA ALA A 67 -0.55 10.35 17.98
C ALA A 67 0.20 9.13 18.56
N ARG A 68 -0.44 7.96 18.60
CA ARG A 68 0.22 6.71 19.03
C ARG A 68 1.40 6.32 18.15
N LEU A 69 1.23 6.38 16.83
CA LEU A 69 2.30 6.04 15.88
C LEU A 69 3.44 7.08 15.92
N TRP A 70 3.12 8.35 16.13
CA TRP A 70 4.08 9.45 16.15
C TRP A 70 5.02 9.37 17.34
N VAL A 71 4.55 8.92 18.50
CA VAL A 71 5.37 8.79 19.72
C VAL A 71 6.08 7.44 19.81
N ALA A 72 5.81 6.49 18.91
CA ALA A 72 6.46 5.19 18.91
C ALA A 72 7.93 5.29 18.46
N ASP A 73 8.82 4.56 19.12
CA ASP A 73 10.25 4.58 18.82
C ASP A 73 10.53 4.17 17.37
N GLU A 74 9.73 3.24 16.82
CA GLU A 74 9.86 2.76 15.45
C GLU A 74 9.70 3.89 14.42
N HIS A 75 8.84 4.88 14.71
CA HIS A 75 8.67 6.04 13.83
C HIS A 75 9.92 6.89 13.78
N TRP A 76 10.49 7.23 14.94
CA TRP A 76 11.69 8.06 15.02
C TRP A 76 12.94 7.34 14.53
N GLN A 77 13.08 6.04 14.77
CA GLN A 77 14.14 5.22 14.16
C GLN A 77 14.03 5.19 12.63
N ALA A 78 12.81 5.17 12.06
CA ALA A 78 12.62 5.29 10.62
C ALA A 78 12.97 6.69 10.11
N ALA A 79 12.56 7.74 10.82
CA ALA A 79 12.88 9.13 10.49
C ALA A 79 14.40 9.39 10.51
N ASP A 80 15.09 8.96 11.56
CA ASP A 80 16.55 9.10 11.69
C ASP A 80 17.30 8.42 10.54
N ARG A 81 16.88 7.22 10.14
CA ARG A 81 17.48 6.52 8.97
C ARG A 81 17.32 7.30 7.68
N VAL A 82 16.21 8.03 7.49
CA VAL A 82 16.00 8.86 6.29
C VAL A 82 16.79 10.15 6.38
N MET A 83 16.78 10.82 7.53
CA MET A 83 17.45 12.12 7.73
C MET A 83 18.98 11.99 7.72
N SER A 84 19.53 10.89 8.24
CA SER A 84 20.97 10.62 8.24
C SER A 84 21.54 10.25 6.87
N ARG A 85 20.71 9.75 5.93
CA ARG A 85 21.14 9.43 4.56
C ARG A 85 21.39 10.66 3.68
N SER A 86 20.88 11.82 4.10
CA SER A 86 21.05 13.10 3.39
C SER A 86 22.23 13.93 3.91
N ARG A 87 22.97 13.43 4.91
CA ARG A 87 24.25 13.97 5.39
C ARG A 87 25.41 13.18 4.83
#